data_AF-A0A1M6VGZ1-F1
#
_entry.id   AF-A0A1M6VGZ1-F1
#
_cell.length_a   1.000
_cell.length_b   1.000
_cell.length_c   1.000
_cell.angle_alpha   90.00
_cell.angle_beta   90.00
_cell.angle_gamma   90.00
#
_symmetry.space_group_name_H-M   'P 1'
#
loop_
_entity.id
_entity.type
_entity.pdbx_description
1 polymer ?
#
loop_
_entity_poly.entity_id
_entity_poly.type
_entity_poly.pdbx_seq_one_letter_code
_entity_poly.pdbx_strand_id
1 'polypeptide(L)'
;MSAAPRPNDGQYYTVFFRQGELVGNILVPGGEINRQNKELLKAAQDYLDANADDIPDLKDLPNLEDAGTVTRYLVDSSLNSSSSMVFVERHEDAVEALIVELHELDERITNFDDVIKSLEADFQRFPILLDSIEYHSPEEYAPGDEPLFISEIGAMAVFARWMFSVSQTLKPKFYCSFSDTLKVLNLSYVNASISLYIAVGNMILVIYFLRNFGQDYFPVLSAVISIFQLAVCLSGVEKATEPLVNIYLGENNFDGVIKIMKPAAIVAAFFGGAVIPVMWLFCEPIASIFGIADVAIVAEAKIVIRTVAFAMPFVALLYLFTMYYQINGYFKIAISLSFCKDLLLYTGLPILFSSFIGVRGVWLGMVAVPFGTFLLFTIVLRIRYPETFPLLVSNKDIVSQDEVLNICNVIKLRDWAEGEFQKRGFSSRYVMKVGLLVEEIGMSVVEKNLGTNILAELTLFFDGEPKIILRDNGIHFDMTQDNLSSFRDYFLYSLLTEENIGKNFLETQNYNRHIFRPVLKNKGG
;
A
#
# COMPACT_ATOMS: atom_id res chain seq x y z
N MET A 1 43.98 33.20 11.31
CA MET A 1 43.03 32.82 10.25
C MET A 1 41.85 33.79 10.32
N SER A 2 41.38 34.29 9.18
CA SER A 2 40.35 35.32 9.11
C SER A 2 38.99 34.78 9.55
N ALA A 3 38.34 35.46 10.50
CA ALA A 3 36.97 35.18 10.90
C ALA A 3 36.04 35.29 9.68
N ALA A 4 35.22 34.26 9.45
CA ALA A 4 34.16 34.29 8.45
C ALA A 4 33.15 35.40 8.79
N PRO A 5 32.54 36.08 7.79
CA PRO A 5 31.56 37.12 8.06
C PRO A 5 30.27 36.52 8.61
N ARG A 6 29.62 37.26 9.52
CA ARG A 6 28.33 36.94 10.16
C ARG A 6 27.27 36.50 9.12
N PRO A 7 26.48 35.45 9.37
CA PRO A 7 25.17 35.33 8.74
C PRO A 7 24.29 36.47 9.26
N ASN A 8 23.54 37.11 8.37
CA ASN A 8 22.75 38.32 8.69
C ASN A 8 21.50 38.07 9.56
N ASP A 9 21.27 36.86 10.05
CA ASP A 9 20.11 36.52 10.86
C ASP A 9 20.58 35.90 12.18
N GLY A 10 20.65 36.72 13.24
CA GLY A 10 21.11 36.32 14.57
C GLY A 10 20.15 35.37 15.27
N GLN A 11 20.14 34.08 14.94
CA GLN A 11 19.14 33.14 15.48
C GLN A 11 19.62 31.85 16.14
N TYR A 12 20.93 31.54 16.24
CA TYR A 12 21.35 30.23 16.79
C TYR A 12 22.68 30.29 17.55
N TYR A 13 22.71 29.74 18.77
CA TYR A 13 23.94 29.47 19.53
C TYR A 13 23.82 28.12 20.23
N THR A 14 24.88 27.33 20.27
CA THR A 14 24.95 26.10 21.07
C THR A 14 26.32 26.07 21.70
N VAL A 15 26.39 25.76 23.00
CA VAL A 15 27.62 25.87 23.80
C VAL A 15 27.80 24.58 24.60
N PHE A 16 28.71 23.71 24.17
CA PHE A 16 28.94 22.42 24.82
C PHE A 16 30.03 22.52 25.91
N PHE A 17 29.78 21.98 27.10
CA PHE A 17 30.79 21.77 28.15
C PHE A 17 30.62 20.37 28.73
N ARG A 18 31.69 19.57 28.85
CA ARG A 18 31.57 18.19 29.37
C ARG A 18 31.86 18.15 30.87
N GLN A 19 31.11 17.41 31.69
CA GLN A 19 31.55 17.07 33.05
C GLN A 19 31.49 15.55 33.25
N GLY A 20 32.63 14.86 33.14
CA GLY A 20 32.59 13.39 33.12
C GLY A 20 32.00 12.84 31.82
N GLU A 21 31.02 11.92 31.85
CA GLU A 21 30.54 11.23 30.63
C GLU A 21 29.40 11.91 29.86
N LEU A 22 28.74 12.95 30.38
CA LEU A 22 27.64 13.64 29.68
C LEU A 22 27.51 15.08 30.19
N VAL A 23 27.65 16.12 29.34
CA VAL A 23 26.97 17.46 29.43
C VAL A 23 27.17 18.27 28.12
N GLY A 24 26.17 19.07 27.72
CA GLY A 24 26.23 20.16 26.74
C GLY A 24 25.12 21.20 27.00
N ASN A 25 25.33 22.50 26.76
CA ASN A 25 24.25 23.51 26.84
C ASN A 25 23.77 23.86 25.42
N ILE A 26 22.46 23.76 25.17
CA ILE A 26 21.87 24.02 23.85
C ILE A 26 20.81 25.11 23.96
N LEU A 27 20.98 26.21 23.21
CA LEU A 27 19.94 27.22 22.99
C LEU A 27 19.23 26.92 21.65
N VAL A 28 18.08 26.24 21.69
CA VAL A 28 17.28 25.88 20.50
C VAL A 28 15.98 26.68 20.44
N PRO A 29 15.49 27.13 19.27
CA PRO A 29 14.15 27.70 19.15
C PRO A 29 13.04 26.64 19.29
N GLY A 30 12.10 26.90 20.21
CA GLY A 30 10.92 26.06 20.44
C GLY A 30 9.80 26.33 19.43
N GLY A 31 9.83 25.64 18.30
CA GLY A 31 8.68 25.49 17.40
C GLY A 31 8.18 24.05 17.25
N GLU A 32 9.02 23.05 17.54
CA GLU A 32 8.74 21.64 17.27
C GLU A 32 8.92 20.72 18.49
N ILE A 33 9.11 21.29 19.68
CA ILE A 33 9.41 20.56 20.91
C ILE A 33 8.11 20.08 21.59
N ASN A 34 7.31 19.27 20.90
CA ASN A 34 6.24 18.51 21.56
C ASN A 34 6.11 17.05 21.11
N ARG A 35 6.92 16.59 20.13
CA ARG A 35 7.05 15.16 19.77
C ARG A 35 8.49 14.64 19.71
N GLN A 36 9.47 15.50 19.39
CA GLN A 36 10.87 15.12 19.15
C GLN A 36 11.76 15.04 20.41
N ASN A 37 11.20 15.20 21.62
CA ASN A 37 12.00 15.37 22.84
C ASN A 37 13.01 14.22 23.07
N LYS A 38 12.66 12.96 22.79
CA LYS A 38 13.58 11.82 22.96
C LYS A 38 14.60 11.64 21.84
N GLU A 39 14.22 11.94 20.60
CA GLU A 39 15.11 11.74 19.46
C GLU A 39 16.14 12.85 19.36
N LEU A 40 15.75 14.09 19.68
CA LEU A 40 16.68 15.22 19.69
C LEU A 40 17.69 15.12 20.84
N LEU A 41 17.22 14.74 22.04
CA LEU A 41 18.10 14.45 23.19
C LEU A 41 19.06 13.29 22.87
N LYS A 42 18.57 12.24 22.22
CA LYS A 42 19.39 11.09 21.84
C LYS A 42 20.39 11.46 20.75
N ALA A 43 20.00 12.22 19.74
CA ALA A 43 20.89 12.63 18.65
C ALA A 43 21.96 13.63 19.13
N ALA A 44 21.61 14.56 20.01
CA ALA A 44 22.58 15.43 20.68
C ALA A 44 23.56 14.61 21.51
N GLN A 45 23.08 13.58 22.22
CA GLN A 45 23.93 12.69 22.97
C GLN A 45 24.85 11.83 22.09
N ASP A 46 24.31 11.26 21.01
CA ASP A 46 25.06 10.45 20.05
C ASP A 46 26.16 11.30 19.36
N TYR A 47 25.92 12.60 19.13
CA TYR A 47 26.95 13.53 18.63
C TYR A 47 28.02 13.85 19.67
N LEU A 48 27.64 14.09 20.93
CA LEU A 48 28.58 14.29 22.04
C LEU A 48 29.48 13.06 22.22
N ASP A 49 28.90 11.86 22.15
CA ASP A 49 29.63 10.60 22.27
C ASP A 49 30.59 10.39 21.09
N ALA A 50 30.19 10.80 19.88
CA ALA A 50 31.00 10.67 18.66
C ALA A 50 32.20 11.63 18.61
N ASN A 51 32.10 12.81 19.24
CA ASN A 51 33.13 13.85 19.24
C ASN A 51 33.76 14.04 20.63
N ALA A 52 33.71 13.00 21.46
CA ALA A 52 34.06 13.05 22.88
C ALA A 52 35.51 13.48 23.16
N ASP A 53 36.44 13.24 22.24
CA ASP A 53 37.87 13.56 22.38
C ASP A 53 38.17 15.05 22.10
N ASP A 54 37.28 15.75 21.40
CA ASP A 54 37.46 17.14 20.96
C ASP A 54 36.72 18.16 21.87
N ILE A 55 35.87 17.68 22.79
CA ILE A 55 35.06 18.52 23.69
C ILE A 55 35.76 18.64 25.06
N PRO A 56 36.03 19.86 25.55
CA PRO A 56 36.75 20.07 26.81
C PRO A 56 35.94 19.67 28.06
N ASP A 57 36.59 19.03 29.04
CA ASP A 57 36.02 18.77 30.36
C ASP A 57 36.00 20.06 31.19
N LEU A 58 34.92 20.29 31.93
CA LEU A 58 34.70 21.36 32.87
C LEU A 58 35.77 21.39 33.96
N LYS A 59 36.38 20.24 34.26
CA LYS A 59 37.52 20.12 35.19
C LYS A 59 38.81 20.70 34.63
N ASP A 60 38.93 20.81 33.31
CA ASP A 60 40.09 21.32 32.61
C ASP A 60 39.96 22.82 32.29
N LEU A 61 38.82 23.44 32.62
CA LEU A 61 38.63 24.89 32.53
C LEU A 61 39.47 25.60 33.61
N PRO A 62 40.31 26.59 33.24
CA PRO A 62 41.04 27.39 34.22
C PRO A 62 40.06 28.20 35.07
N ASN A 63 40.22 28.16 36.40
CA ASN A 63 39.43 28.83 37.45
C ASN A 63 38.12 29.48 36.96
N LEU A 64 36.99 28.78 37.15
CA LEU A 64 35.64 29.29 36.83
C LEU A 64 35.36 30.68 37.44
N GLU A 65 36.07 31.05 38.51
CA GLU A 65 36.07 32.39 39.14
C GLU A 65 36.58 33.52 38.24
N ASP A 66 37.19 33.22 37.09
CA ASP A 66 37.66 34.20 36.10
C ASP A 66 36.73 34.33 34.87
N ALA A 67 35.74 33.44 34.72
CA ALA A 67 34.74 33.46 33.65
C ALA A 67 33.67 34.54 33.89
N GLY A 68 33.05 35.08 32.85
CA GLY A 68 31.94 36.02 32.93
C GLY A 68 30.67 35.43 33.55
N THR A 69 29.76 36.32 33.96
CA THR A 69 28.56 35.99 34.74
C THR A 69 27.64 35.00 34.04
N VAL A 70 27.49 35.11 32.71
CA VAL A 70 26.63 34.23 31.92
C VAL A 70 27.17 32.81 31.88
N THR A 71 28.46 32.65 31.63
CA THR A 71 29.12 31.34 31.59
C THR A 71 29.01 30.63 32.93
N ARG A 72 29.22 31.35 34.05
CA ARG A 72 29.03 30.78 35.40
C ARG A 72 27.58 30.37 35.67
N TYR A 73 26.62 31.24 35.35
CA TYR A 73 25.21 30.94 35.55
C TYR A 73 24.78 29.66 34.81
N LEU A 74 25.23 29.47 33.57
CA LEU A 74 24.94 28.26 32.79
C LEU A 74 25.58 27.01 33.39
N VAL A 75 26.82 27.12 33.89
CA VAL A 75 27.51 26.02 34.56
C VAL A 75 26.83 25.66 35.89
N ASP A 76 26.51 26.65 36.73
CA ASP A 76 25.85 26.44 38.02
C ASP A 76 24.43 25.89 37.86
N SER A 77 23.70 26.37 36.85
CA SER A 77 22.36 25.86 36.52
C SER A 77 22.41 24.42 36.01
N SER A 78 23.44 24.08 35.22
CA SER A 78 23.67 22.70 34.79
C SER A 78 23.96 21.79 35.99
N LEU A 79 24.86 22.21 36.89
CA LEU A 79 25.22 21.48 38.12
C LEU A 79 24.04 21.20 39.06
N ASN A 80 23.07 22.12 39.12
CA ASN A 80 21.89 21.99 39.98
C ASN A 80 20.74 21.19 39.35
N SER A 81 20.78 20.95 38.03
CA SER A 81 19.74 20.19 37.31
C SER A 81 20.09 18.71 37.19
N SER A 82 19.16 17.81 37.50
CA SER A 82 19.35 16.36 37.32
C SER A 82 19.40 15.90 35.86
N SER A 83 19.14 16.81 34.91
CA SER A 83 19.23 16.60 33.47
C SER A 83 20.61 16.95 32.91
N SER A 84 21.50 17.56 33.69
CA SER A 84 22.84 18.00 33.27
C SER A 84 22.84 18.95 32.06
N MET A 85 21.68 19.42 31.59
CA MET A 85 21.51 20.33 30.45
C MET A 85 20.58 21.46 30.85
N VAL A 86 20.98 22.70 30.51
CA VAL A 86 20.15 23.89 30.68
C VAL A 86 19.51 24.23 29.33
N PHE A 87 18.18 24.17 29.28
CA PHE A 87 17.40 24.59 28.11
C PHE A 87 16.80 25.96 28.38
N VAL A 88 17.01 26.89 27.46
CA VAL A 88 16.34 28.20 27.49
C VAL A 88 15.36 28.20 26.32
N GLU A 89 14.08 28.08 26.65
CA GLU A 89 13.00 28.10 25.65
C GLU A 89 12.81 29.51 25.07
N ARG A 90 12.53 29.61 23.77
CA ARG A 90 12.18 30.88 23.12
C ARG A 90 10.69 31.22 23.32
N HIS A 91 10.24 31.27 24.57
CA HIS A 91 9.04 32.04 24.93
C HIS A 91 9.51 33.43 25.39
N GLU A 92 8.83 34.52 24.99
CA GLU A 92 9.17 35.88 25.44
C GLU A 92 9.33 35.91 26.97
N ASP A 93 8.44 35.25 27.70
CA ASP A 93 8.46 35.16 29.16
C ASP A 93 9.68 34.41 29.73
N ALA A 94 10.20 33.37 29.03
CA ALA A 94 11.32 32.56 29.51
C ALA A 94 12.67 33.22 29.23
N VAL A 95 12.79 33.90 28.08
CA VAL A 95 13.96 34.72 27.76
C VAL A 95 13.98 35.96 28.64
N GLU A 96 12.84 36.59 28.90
CA GLU A 96 12.73 37.69 29.87
C GLU A 96 13.08 37.22 31.28
N ALA A 97 12.62 36.04 31.72
CA ALA A 97 13.01 35.47 33.02
C ALA A 97 14.52 35.24 33.13
N LEU A 98 15.15 34.65 32.11
CA LEU A 98 16.61 34.47 32.06
C LEU A 98 17.35 35.81 32.12
N ILE A 99 16.91 36.81 31.34
CA ILE A 99 17.53 38.13 31.33
C ILE A 99 17.37 38.79 32.69
N VAL A 100 16.22 38.66 33.35
CA VAL A 100 15.99 39.19 34.71
C VAL A 100 16.92 38.52 35.72
N GLU A 101 17.04 37.19 35.69
CA GLU A 101 17.95 36.46 36.60
C GLU A 101 19.42 36.82 36.36
N LEU A 102 19.84 36.96 35.09
CA LEU A 102 21.19 37.40 34.75
C LEU A 102 21.43 38.87 35.09
N HIS A 103 20.42 39.73 34.99
CA HIS A 103 20.49 41.15 35.35
C HIS A 103 20.66 41.34 36.85
N GLU A 104 20.04 40.49 37.68
CA GLU A 104 20.26 40.48 39.14
C GLU A 104 21.70 40.08 39.51
N LEU A 105 22.37 39.29 38.68
CA LEU A 105 23.75 38.85 38.89
C LEU A 105 24.79 39.80 38.28
N ASP A 106 24.46 40.48 37.17
CA ASP A 106 25.26 41.53 36.55
C ASP A 106 24.35 42.59 35.90
N GLU A 107 24.27 43.78 36.51
CA GLU A 107 23.43 44.90 36.05
C GLU A 107 23.74 45.35 34.60
N ARG A 108 24.88 44.92 34.03
CA ARG A 108 25.26 45.22 32.64
C ARG A 108 24.52 44.38 31.61
N ILE A 109 23.86 43.30 32.02
CA ILE A 109 23.09 42.43 31.13
C ILE A 109 21.65 42.93 31.12
N THR A 110 21.22 43.64 30.07
CA THR A 110 19.87 44.23 30.02
C THR A 110 18.98 43.62 28.94
N ASN A 111 19.59 42.94 27.99
CA ASN A 111 18.94 42.32 26.85
C ASN A 111 19.73 41.08 26.43
N PHE A 112 19.15 40.28 25.54
CA PHE A 112 19.77 39.05 25.06
C PHE A 112 21.09 39.31 24.29
N ASP A 113 21.24 40.44 23.60
CA ASP A 113 22.50 40.77 22.90
C ASP A 113 23.66 40.96 23.89
N ASP A 114 23.39 41.46 25.10
CA ASP A 114 24.40 41.59 26.15
C ASP A 114 24.83 40.22 26.72
N VAL A 115 23.89 39.27 26.79
CA VAL A 115 24.18 37.86 27.14
C VAL A 115 25.16 37.25 26.13
N ILE A 116 24.88 37.43 24.83
CA ILE A 116 25.74 36.93 23.75
C ILE A 116 27.12 37.58 23.76
N LYS A 117 27.21 38.91 23.92
CA LYS A 117 28.50 39.60 23.99
C LYS A 117 29.35 39.14 25.18
N SER A 118 28.71 38.82 26.31
CA SER A 118 29.38 38.30 27.50
C SER A 118 30.00 36.93 27.21
N LEU A 119 29.24 36.04 26.56
CA LEU A 119 29.74 34.73 26.11
C LEU A 119 30.88 34.87 25.09
N GLU A 120 30.73 35.73 24.08
CA GLU A 120 31.77 35.98 23.08
C GLU A 120 33.08 36.51 23.70
N ALA A 121 32.98 37.37 24.72
CA ALA A 121 34.14 37.89 25.44
C ALA A 121 34.86 36.79 26.22
N ASP A 122 34.12 35.87 26.86
CA ASP A 122 34.68 34.71 27.54
C ASP A 122 35.31 33.72 26.55
N PHE A 123 34.70 33.51 25.39
CA PHE A 123 35.25 32.65 24.34
C PHE A 123 36.56 33.19 23.76
N GLN A 124 36.67 34.51 23.59
CA GLN A 124 37.93 35.14 23.20
C GLN A 124 39.02 35.01 24.28
N ARG A 125 38.62 34.96 25.55
CA ARG A 125 39.52 34.88 26.70
C ARG A 125 39.97 33.45 26.98
N PHE A 126 39.15 32.46 26.67
CA PHE A 126 39.42 31.03 26.82
C PHE A 126 39.22 30.31 25.47
N PRO A 127 40.27 30.23 24.62
CA PRO A 127 40.17 29.62 23.29
C PRO A 127 39.73 28.15 23.29
N ILE A 128 39.89 27.45 24.42
CA ILE A 128 39.39 26.08 24.63
C ILE A 128 37.86 26.00 24.50
N LEU A 129 37.13 27.08 24.78
CA LEU A 129 35.67 27.16 24.62
C LEU A 129 35.25 27.41 23.16
N LEU A 130 36.19 27.74 22.26
CA LEU A 130 35.90 28.28 20.93
C LEU A 130 35.66 27.18 19.88
N ASP A 131 36.20 25.97 20.08
CA ASP A 131 36.11 24.86 19.10
C ASP A 131 34.74 24.14 19.12
N SER A 132 33.79 24.56 19.96
CA SER A 132 32.45 23.94 20.11
C SER A 132 31.30 24.72 19.47
N ILE A 133 31.57 25.76 18.67
CA ILE A 133 30.53 26.50 17.95
C ILE A 133 30.65 26.18 16.45
N GLU A 134 30.25 24.98 16.06
CA GLU A 134 29.89 24.73 14.67
C GLU A 134 28.40 25.04 14.46
N TYR A 135 28.14 25.98 13.55
CA TYR A 135 26.80 26.34 13.12
C TYR A 135 26.19 25.20 12.30
N HIS A 136 25.40 24.34 12.95
CA HIS A 136 24.66 23.29 12.27
C HIS A 136 23.17 23.62 12.24
N SER A 137 22.60 23.70 11.03
CA SER A 137 21.18 23.91 10.78
C SER A 137 20.37 22.74 11.39
N PRO A 138 19.18 22.98 12.00
CA PRO A 138 18.28 21.91 12.45
C PRO A 138 17.91 20.88 11.36
N GLU A 139 18.05 21.27 10.10
CA GLU A 139 17.75 20.44 8.92
C GLU A 139 18.73 19.26 8.73
N GLU A 140 19.92 19.29 9.35
CA GLU A 140 20.89 18.20 9.27
C GLU A 140 20.66 17.08 10.31
N TYR A 141 19.89 17.37 11.37
CA TYR A 141 19.60 16.42 12.44
C TYR A 141 18.27 15.68 12.29
N ALA A 142 17.35 16.22 11.51
CA ALA A 142 16.18 15.48 11.06
C ALA A 142 16.56 14.78 9.75
N PRO A 143 16.42 13.45 9.60
CA PRO A 143 16.32 12.89 8.27
C PRO A 143 15.09 13.54 7.66
N GLY A 144 15.32 14.54 6.80
CA GLY A 144 14.25 15.29 6.15
C GLY A 144 13.27 14.32 5.52
N ASP A 145 12.01 14.76 5.39
CA ASP A 145 10.89 14.03 4.78
C ASP A 145 11.13 13.53 3.31
N GLU A 146 12.37 13.50 2.85
CA GLU A 146 12.84 13.01 1.56
C GLU A 146 12.82 11.48 1.34
N PRO A 147 12.83 10.54 2.33
CA PRO A 147 12.90 9.12 1.99
C PRO A 147 11.62 8.65 1.27
N LEU A 148 10.47 9.28 1.53
CA LEU A 148 9.23 8.94 0.83
C LEU A 148 9.29 9.38 -0.65
N PHE A 149 9.71 10.61 -0.92
CA PHE A 149 9.76 11.16 -2.28
C PHE A 149 10.80 10.46 -3.15
N ILE A 150 11.98 10.15 -2.59
CA ILE A 150 13.03 9.39 -3.27
C ILE A 150 12.56 7.95 -3.54
N SER A 151 11.81 7.33 -2.61
CA SER A 151 11.27 5.98 -2.81
C SER A 151 10.23 5.92 -3.93
N GLU A 152 9.36 6.93 -4.04
CA GLU A 152 8.36 7.01 -5.12
C GLU A 152 8.99 7.26 -6.49
N ILE A 153 9.96 8.18 -6.57
CA ILE A 153 10.72 8.43 -7.80
C ILE A 153 11.50 7.19 -8.21
N GLY A 154 12.11 6.49 -7.25
CA GLY A 154 12.81 5.22 -7.47
C GLY A 154 11.87 4.15 -8.03
N ALA A 155 10.68 3.99 -7.46
CA ALA A 155 9.66 3.05 -7.94
C ALA A 155 9.19 3.40 -9.37
N MET A 156 8.96 4.69 -9.66
CA MET A 156 8.63 5.14 -11.02
C MET A 156 9.75 4.86 -12.01
N ALA A 157 11.01 5.08 -11.64
CA ALA A 157 12.16 4.80 -12.50
C ALA A 157 12.31 3.30 -12.82
N VAL A 158 12.08 2.42 -11.83
CA VAL A 158 12.07 0.97 -12.02
C VAL A 158 10.93 0.56 -12.96
N PHE A 159 9.73 1.11 -12.77
CA PHE A 159 8.58 0.84 -13.64
C PHE A 159 8.82 1.32 -15.08
N ALA A 160 9.38 2.53 -15.24
CA ALA A 160 9.76 3.06 -16.54
C ALA A 160 10.78 2.15 -17.23
N ARG A 161 11.84 1.73 -16.53
CA ARG A 161 12.84 0.79 -17.07
C ARG A 161 12.20 -0.54 -17.49
N TRP A 162 11.28 -1.08 -16.69
CA TRP A 162 10.56 -2.31 -17.01
C TRP A 162 9.69 -2.17 -18.28
N MET A 163 9.00 -1.03 -18.44
CA MET A 163 8.20 -0.72 -19.63
C MET A 163 9.02 -0.69 -20.92
N PHE A 164 10.32 -0.35 -20.85
CA PHE A 164 11.23 -0.35 -22.00
C PHE A 164 12.06 -1.64 -22.15
N SER A 165 11.79 -2.68 -21.34
CA SER A 165 12.51 -3.95 -21.45
C SER A 165 12.10 -4.77 -22.69
N VAL A 166 13.07 -5.47 -23.30
CA VAL A 166 12.90 -6.23 -24.55
C VAL A 166 11.90 -7.40 -24.42
N SER A 167 11.61 -7.83 -23.19
CA SER A 167 10.65 -8.89 -22.87
C SER A 167 9.17 -8.46 -22.93
N GLN A 168 8.87 -7.17 -23.16
CA GLN A 168 7.50 -6.66 -23.19
C GLN A 168 6.78 -6.93 -24.51
N THR A 169 5.55 -7.45 -24.42
CA THR A 169 4.60 -7.56 -25.54
C THR A 169 3.93 -6.23 -25.89
N LEU A 170 3.81 -5.31 -24.93
CA LEU A 170 3.18 -4.00 -25.12
C LEU A 170 4.23 -2.94 -25.46
N LYS A 171 4.29 -2.54 -26.73
CA LYS A 171 5.16 -1.44 -27.18
C LYS A 171 4.47 -0.09 -26.93
N PRO A 172 5.16 0.90 -26.32
CA PRO A 172 4.58 2.22 -26.10
C PRO A 172 4.21 2.87 -27.44
N LYS A 173 2.93 3.19 -27.61
CA LYS A 173 2.42 4.00 -28.72
C LYS A 173 1.78 5.25 -28.12
N PHE A 174 2.20 6.41 -28.58
CA PHE A 174 1.57 7.67 -28.19
C PHE A 174 0.16 7.72 -28.79
N TYR A 175 -0.85 7.65 -27.94
CA TYR A 175 -2.26 7.74 -28.29
C TYR A 175 -2.95 8.64 -27.27
N CYS A 176 -3.59 9.71 -27.72
CA CYS A 176 -4.34 10.63 -26.86
C CYS A 176 -5.73 10.83 -27.45
N SER A 177 -6.76 10.39 -26.72
CA SER A 177 -8.16 10.46 -27.12
C SER A 177 -8.99 10.90 -25.91
N PHE A 178 -9.66 12.05 -26.02
CA PHE A 178 -10.45 12.61 -24.92
C PHE A 178 -11.59 11.66 -24.49
N SER A 179 -12.21 10.97 -25.44
CA SER A 179 -13.27 10.00 -25.18
C SER A 179 -12.78 8.83 -24.33
N ASP A 180 -11.58 8.33 -24.61
CA ASP A 180 -11.01 7.21 -23.86
C ASP A 180 -10.47 7.66 -22.50
N THR A 181 -9.93 8.88 -22.40
CA THR A 181 -9.61 9.49 -21.10
C THR A 181 -10.85 9.58 -20.21
N LEU A 182 -12.02 9.98 -20.74
CA LEU A 182 -13.29 9.98 -20.01
C LEU A 182 -13.72 8.59 -19.53
N LYS A 183 -13.46 7.54 -20.32
CA LYS A 183 -13.71 6.16 -19.88
C LYS A 183 -12.76 5.73 -18.75
N VAL A 184 -11.49 6.14 -18.80
CA VAL A 184 -10.51 5.89 -17.73
C VAL A 184 -10.88 6.64 -16.46
N LEU A 185 -11.40 7.87 -16.58
CA LEU A 185 -11.93 8.63 -15.45
C LEU A 185 -13.09 7.89 -14.77
N ASN A 186 -13.93 7.18 -15.54
CA ASN A 186 -14.99 6.33 -14.98
C ASN A 186 -14.46 5.16 -14.13
N LEU A 187 -13.27 4.64 -14.41
CA LEU A 187 -12.65 3.63 -13.53
C LEU A 187 -12.01 4.30 -12.30
N SER A 188 -11.45 5.48 -12.51
CA SER A 188 -10.69 6.21 -11.49
C SER A 188 -11.56 6.82 -10.39
N TYR A 189 -12.78 7.29 -10.71
CA TYR A 189 -13.65 7.91 -9.70
C TYR A 189 -14.11 6.92 -8.63
N VAL A 190 -14.21 5.62 -8.95
CA VAL A 190 -14.55 4.59 -7.95
C VAL A 190 -13.46 4.53 -6.89
N ASN A 191 -12.20 4.45 -7.29
CA ASN A 191 -11.07 4.40 -6.38
C ASN A 191 -10.89 5.70 -5.59
N ALA A 192 -11.11 6.85 -6.24
CA ALA A 192 -11.12 8.15 -5.58
C ALA A 192 -12.24 8.23 -4.52
N SER A 193 -13.42 7.69 -4.82
CA SER A 193 -14.55 7.66 -3.88
C SER A 193 -14.25 6.80 -2.66
N ILE A 194 -13.64 5.62 -2.85
CA ILE A 194 -13.20 4.74 -1.74
C ILE A 194 -12.25 5.50 -0.81
N SER A 195 -11.23 6.15 -1.39
CA SER A 195 -10.25 6.92 -0.63
C SER A 195 -10.89 8.08 0.15
N LEU A 196 -11.83 8.79 -0.48
CA LEU A 196 -12.59 9.86 0.16
C LEU A 196 -13.46 9.34 1.32
N TYR A 197 -14.15 8.21 1.13
CA TYR A 197 -14.99 7.61 2.18
C TYR A 197 -14.17 7.20 3.41
N ILE A 198 -13.01 6.58 3.19
CA ILE A 198 -12.08 6.23 4.27
C ILE A 198 -11.61 7.48 5.01
N ALA A 199 -11.19 8.53 4.28
CA ALA A 199 -10.70 9.77 4.88
C ALA A 199 -11.78 10.46 5.72
N VAL A 200 -12.99 10.62 5.16
CA VAL A 200 -14.12 11.25 5.86
C VAL A 200 -14.57 10.39 7.05
N GLY A 201 -14.64 9.06 6.88
CA GLY A 201 -15.00 8.13 7.94
C GLY A 201 -14.03 8.18 9.12
N ASN A 202 -12.72 8.21 8.85
CA ASN A 202 -11.68 8.39 9.86
C ASN A 202 -11.81 9.73 10.58
N MET A 203 -12.03 10.82 9.83
CA MET A 203 -12.23 12.15 10.42
C MET A 203 -13.42 12.17 11.37
N ILE A 204 -14.56 11.59 10.97
CA ILE A 204 -15.76 11.52 11.81
C ILE A 204 -15.50 10.72 13.09
N LEU A 205 -14.87 9.55 12.97
CA LEU A 205 -14.55 8.71 14.12
C LEU A 205 -13.59 9.41 15.08
N VAL A 206 -12.52 10.04 14.57
CA VAL A 206 -11.56 10.78 15.40
C VAL A 206 -12.26 11.92 16.15
N ILE A 207 -13.08 12.73 15.48
CA ILE A 207 -13.82 13.83 16.12
C ILE A 207 -14.79 13.29 17.18
N TYR A 208 -15.53 12.22 16.86
CA TYR A 208 -16.45 11.59 17.80
C TYR A 208 -15.72 11.07 19.05
N PHE A 209 -14.57 10.43 18.85
CA PHE A 209 -13.79 9.83 19.93
C PHE A 209 -13.20 10.89 20.86
N LEU A 210 -12.60 11.94 20.29
CA LEU A 210 -12.04 13.07 21.06
C LEU A 210 -13.12 13.79 21.89
N ARG A 211 -14.33 13.94 21.36
CA ARG A 211 -15.44 14.62 22.06
C ARG A 211 -16.02 13.80 23.22
N ASN A 212 -16.08 12.47 23.10
CA ASN A 212 -16.79 11.64 24.08
C ASN A 212 -15.86 10.94 25.08
N PHE A 213 -14.59 10.69 24.72
CA PHE A 213 -13.68 9.86 25.52
C PHE A 213 -12.37 10.56 25.89
N GLY A 214 -12.13 11.79 25.42
CA GLY A 214 -10.94 12.58 25.77
C GLY A 214 -9.67 12.14 25.01
N GLN A 215 -8.53 12.73 25.38
CA GLN A 215 -7.25 12.51 24.70
C GLN A 215 -6.53 11.22 25.11
N ASP A 216 -6.81 10.69 26.31
CA ASP A 216 -6.09 9.54 26.87
C ASP A 216 -6.23 8.25 26.06
N TYR A 217 -7.38 8.09 25.38
CA TYR A 217 -7.65 6.90 24.54
C TYR A 217 -7.30 7.11 23.06
N PHE A 218 -6.85 8.31 22.67
CA PHE A 218 -6.50 8.62 21.28
C PHE A 218 -5.38 7.72 20.71
N PRO A 219 -4.30 7.38 21.46
CA PRO A 219 -3.28 6.45 20.96
C PRO A 219 -3.83 5.07 20.58
N VAL A 220 -4.80 4.56 21.35
CA VAL A 220 -5.45 3.26 21.08
C VAL A 220 -6.28 3.33 19.80
N LEU A 221 -7.06 4.39 19.62
CA LEU A 221 -7.82 4.59 18.38
C LEU A 221 -6.90 4.68 17.15
N SER A 222 -5.81 5.44 17.26
CA SER A 222 -4.83 5.57 16.18
C SER A 222 -4.22 4.21 15.81
N ALA A 223 -3.83 3.41 16.80
CA ALA A 223 -3.30 2.07 16.57
C ALA A 223 -4.31 1.17 15.84
N VAL A 224 -5.59 1.22 16.20
CA VAL A 224 -6.64 0.43 15.53
C VAL A 224 -6.84 0.88 14.08
N ILE A 225 -6.93 2.18 13.83
CA ILE A 225 -7.06 2.72 12.46
C ILE A 225 -5.85 2.29 11.62
N SER A 226 -4.65 2.39 12.17
CA SER A 226 -3.42 1.94 11.48
C SER A 226 -3.42 0.42 11.22
N ILE A 227 -3.96 -0.40 12.12
CA ILE A 227 -4.12 -1.84 11.88
C ILE A 227 -5.09 -2.11 10.71
N PHE A 228 -6.20 -1.38 10.63
CA PHE A 228 -7.11 -1.48 9.48
C PHE A 228 -6.47 -0.98 8.19
N GLN A 229 -5.57 0.01 8.24
CA GLN A 229 -4.79 0.43 7.08
C GLN A 229 -3.77 -0.64 6.66
N LEU A 230 -3.09 -1.28 7.62
CA LEU A 230 -2.20 -2.43 7.35
C LEU A 230 -2.96 -3.64 6.79
N ALA A 231 -4.27 -3.72 7.01
CA ALA A 231 -5.12 -4.74 6.37
C ALA A 231 -5.14 -4.62 4.83
N VAL A 232 -4.58 -3.55 4.24
CA VAL A 232 -4.27 -3.50 2.80
C VAL A 232 -3.40 -4.67 2.35
N CYS A 233 -2.58 -5.26 3.21
CA CYS A 233 -1.83 -6.49 2.89
C CYS A 233 -2.77 -7.67 2.55
N LEU A 234 -4.00 -7.68 3.05
CA LEU A 234 -5.02 -8.67 2.70
C LEU A 234 -5.54 -8.50 1.26
N SER A 235 -5.34 -7.33 0.65
CA SER A 235 -5.65 -7.11 -0.77
C SER A 235 -4.70 -7.87 -1.72
N GLY A 236 -3.68 -8.58 -1.21
CA GLY A 236 -2.82 -9.43 -2.05
C GLY A 236 -3.60 -10.45 -2.88
N VAL A 237 -4.66 -11.06 -2.32
CA VAL A 237 -5.51 -12.02 -3.05
C VAL A 237 -6.31 -11.32 -4.15
N GLU A 238 -6.82 -10.13 -3.86
CA GLU A 238 -7.49 -9.27 -4.82
C GLU A 238 -6.56 -8.94 -6.00
N LYS A 239 -5.36 -8.43 -5.71
CA LYS A 239 -4.38 -8.03 -6.72
C LYS A 239 -3.85 -9.17 -7.57
N ALA A 240 -3.74 -10.37 -7.01
CA ALA A 240 -3.38 -11.57 -7.77
C ALA A 240 -4.53 -12.04 -8.70
N THR A 241 -5.78 -11.87 -8.26
CA THR A 241 -6.96 -12.35 -8.98
C THR A 241 -7.40 -11.36 -10.07
N GLU A 242 -7.19 -10.07 -9.86
CA GLU A 242 -7.59 -8.96 -10.72
C GLU A 242 -7.22 -9.11 -12.21
N PRO A 243 -5.95 -9.38 -12.59
CA PRO A 243 -5.59 -9.53 -14.00
C PRO A 243 -6.24 -10.75 -14.66
N LEU A 244 -6.40 -11.85 -13.92
CA LEU A 244 -7.03 -13.06 -14.45
C LEU A 244 -8.51 -12.78 -14.76
N VAL A 245 -9.26 -12.24 -13.80
CA VAL A 245 -10.69 -11.96 -14.00
C VAL A 245 -10.90 -10.94 -15.12
N ASN A 246 -10.02 -9.94 -15.27
CA ASN A 246 -10.06 -9.00 -16.40
C ASN A 246 -9.90 -9.70 -17.76
N ILE A 247 -9.02 -10.70 -17.88
CA ILE A 247 -8.86 -11.48 -19.12
C ILE A 247 -10.15 -12.25 -19.44
N TYR A 248 -10.72 -12.95 -18.46
CA TYR A 248 -11.94 -13.73 -18.66
C TYR A 248 -13.17 -12.84 -18.95
N LEU A 249 -13.29 -11.69 -18.28
CA LEU A 249 -14.35 -10.71 -18.58
C LEU A 249 -14.18 -10.10 -19.97
N GLY A 250 -12.96 -9.75 -20.37
CA GLY A 250 -12.67 -9.24 -21.72
C GLY A 250 -13.04 -10.23 -22.82
N GLU A 251 -13.04 -11.52 -22.51
CA GLU A 251 -13.47 -12.60 -23.40
C GLU A 251 -14.96 -12.91 -23.35
N ASN A 252 -15.70 -12.31 -22.41
CA ASN A 252 -17.04 -12.75 -22.03
C ASN A 252 -17.09 -14.22 -21.55
N ASN A 253 -15.97 -14.78 -21.06
CA ASN A 253 -15.90 -16.12 -20.50
C ASN A 253 -16.29 -16.11 -19.02
N PHE A 254 -17.58 -16.15 -18.74
CA PHE A 254 -18.06 -16.10 -17.37
C PHE A 254 -17.86 -17.40 -16.58
N ASP A 255 -17.75 -18.54 -17.25
CA ASP A 255 -17.43 -19.81 -16.58
C ASP A 255 -16.02 -19.73 -15.95
N GLY A 256 -15.04 -19.22 -16.69
CA GLY A 256 -13.70 -18.97 -16.17
C GLY A 256 -13.66 -17.94 -15.04
N VAL A 257 -14.49 -16.89 -15.10
CA VAL A 257 -14.66 -15.95 -13.96
C VAL A 257 -15.13 -16.71 -12.70
N ILE A 258 -16.11 -17.60 -12.82
CA ILE A 258 -16.60 -18.40 -11.70
C ILE A 258 -15.52 -19.35 -11.18
N LYS A 259 -14.78 -20.01 -12.08
CA LYS A 259 -13.67 -20.91 -11.75
C LYS A 259 -12.56 -20.22 -10.94
N ILE A 260 -12.32 -18.93 -11.17
CA ILE A 260 -11.31 -18.16 -10.43
C ILE A 260 -11.88 -17.55 -9.14
N MET A 261 -13.06 -16.94 -9.20
CA MET A 261 -13.62 -16.20 -8.07
C MET A 261 -13.98 -17.12 -6.89
N LYS A 262 -14.44 -18.35 -7.15
CA LYS A 262 -14.76 -19.34 -6.10
C LYS A 262 -13.54 -19.68 -5.22
N PRO A 263 -12.42 -20.19 -5.77
CA PRO A 263 -11.22 -20.46 -4.98
C PRO A 263 -10.60 -19.18 -4.41
N ALA A 264 -10.63 -18.06 -5.15
CA ALA A 264 -10.13 -16.79 -4.62
C ALA A 264 -10.87 -16.35 -3.34
N ALA A 265 -12.20 -16.54 -3.27
CA ALA A 265 -12.96 -16.25 -2.06
C ALA A 265 -12.60 -17.18 -0.90
N ILE A 266 -12.37 -18.47 -1.17
CA ILE A 266 -11.92 -19.43 -0.15
C ILE A 266 -10.53 -19.06 0.37
N VAL A 267 -9.60 -18.73 -0.53
CA VAL A 267 -8.24 -18.30 -0.16
C VAL A 267 -8.27 -16.99 0.60
N ALA A 268 -9.08 -16.01 0.20
CA ALA A 268 -9.24 -14.74 0.92
C ALA A 268 -9.77 -14.96 2.34
N ALA A 269 -10.78 -15.81 2.52
CA ALA A 269 -11.32 -16.15 3.83
C ALA A 269 -10.29 -16.88 4.71
N PHE A 270 -9.54 -17.83 4.13
CA PHE A 270 -8.48 -18.55 4.84
C PHE A 270 -7.33 -17.62 5.22
N PHE A 271 -6.88 -16.75 4.31
CA PHE A 271 -5.80 -15.81 4.56
C PHE A 271 -6.18 -14.77 5.62
N GLY A 272 -7.38 -14.18 5.54
CA GLY A 272 -7.88 -13.30 6.60
C GLY A 272 -8.09 -14.02 7.93
N GLY A 273 -8.45 -15.32 7.91
CA GLY A 273 -8.52 -16.17 9.10
C GLY A 273 -7.15 -16.47 9.72
N ALA A 274 -6.13 -16.68 8.89
CA ALA A 274 -4.76 -16.95 9.33
C ALA A 274 -4.12 -15.74 10.02
N VAL A 275 -4.57 -14.51 9.73
CA VAL A 275 -4.12 -13.30 10.42
C VAL A 275 -4.61 -13.22 11.87
N ILE A 276 -5.71 -13.89 12.22
CA ILE A 276 -6.24 -13.89 13.60
C ILE A 276 -5.21 -14.39 14.63
N PRO A 277 -4.66 -15.61 14.52
CA PRO A 277 -3.67 -16.10 15.48
C PRO A 277 -2.39 -15.25 15.48
N VAL A 278 -1.99 -14.69 14.33
CA VAL A 278 -0.83 -13.78 14.25
C VAL A 278 -1.07 -12.53 15.08
N MET A 279 -2.20 -11.85 14.91
CA MET A 279 -2.55 -10.67 15.71
C MET A 279 -2.70 -10.98 17.20
N TRP A 280 -3.13 -12.20 17.53
CA TRP A 280 -3.28 -12.64 18.92
C TRP A 280 -1.94 -12.88 19.61
N LEU A 281 -1.00 -13.55 18.92
CA LEU A 281 0.33 -13.86 19.42
C LEU A 281 1.22 -12.61 19.47
N PHE A 282 1.13 -11.74 18.47
CA PHE A 282 1.99 -10.55 18.34
C PHE A 282 1.31 -9.24 18.79
N CYS A 283 0.25 -9.31 19.61
CA CYS A 283 -0.46 -8.11 20.08
C CYS A 283 0.43 -7.10 20.83
N GLU A 284 1.40 -7.56 21.61
CA GLU A 284 2.37 -6.71 22.34
C GLU A 284 3.34 -5.98 21.40
N PRO A 285 4.07 -6.67 20.51
CA PRO A 285 4.88 -6.02 19.48
C PRO A 285 4.09 -5.03 18.61
N ILE A 286 2.88 -5.40 18.20
CA ILE A 286 2.02 -4.51 17.40
C ILE A 286 1.70 -3.23 18.19
N ALA A 287 1.31 -3.33 19.46
CA ALA A 287 1.05 -2.16 20.29
C ALA A 287 2.31 -1.29 20.51
N SER A 288 3.48 -1.94 20.65
CA SER A 288 4.77 -1.25 20.81
C SER A 288 5.19 -0.48 19.57
N ILE A 289 4.93 -1.00 18.36
CA ILE A 289 5.23 -0.31 17.09
C ILE A 289 4.48 1.03 17.01
N PHE A 290 3.28 1.10 17.60
CA PHE A 290 2.48 2.33 17.65
C PHE A 290 2.79 3.24 18.84
N GLY A 291 3.90 3.01 19.54
CA GLY A 291 4.39 3.90 20.61
C GLY A 291 3.59 3.82 21.91
N ILE A 292 2.77 2.77 22.09
CA ILE A 292 2.01 2.56 23.33
C ILE A 292 2.96 1.97 24.39
N ALA A 293 3.50 2.83 25.26
CA ALA A 293 4.48 2.45 26.28
C ALA A 293 3.87 2.30 27.69
N ASP A 294 2.73 2.94 27.96
CA ASP A 294 2.08 2.86 29.27
C ASP A 294 1.43 1.47 29.47
N VAL A 295 1.79 0.81 30.57
CA VAL A 295 1.32 -0.52 30.95
C VAL A 295 -0.21 -0.62 30.97
N ALA A 296 -0.92 0.43 31.41
CA ALA A 296 -2.37 0.44 31.45
C ALA A 296 -2.98 0.49 30.03
N ILE A 297 -2.42 1.31 29.15
CA ILE A 297 -2.89 1.48 27.77
C ILE A 297 -2.52 0.25 26.92
N VAL A 298 -1.37 -0.38 27.19
CA VAL A 298 -0.95 -1.63 26.55
C VAL A 298 -1.93 -2.76 26.85
N ALA A 299 -2.45 -2.88 28.08
CA ALA A 299 -3.43 -3.91 28.43
C ALA A 299 -4.74 -3.74 27.64
N GLU A 300 -5.23 -2.51 27.54
CA GLU A 300 -6.43 -2.19 26.74
C GLU A 300 -6.16 -2.48 25.25
N ALA A 301 -5.03 -2.01 24.70
CA ALA A 301 -4.65 -2.24 23.31
C ALA A 301 -4.61 -3.73 22.95
N LYS A 302 -4.11 -4.61 23.82
CA LYS A 302 -4.14 -6.08 23.58
C LYS A 302 -5.57 -6.60 23.39
N ILE A 303 -6.50 -6.17 24.23
CA ILE A 303 -7.91 -6.58 24.14
C ILE A 303 -8.49 -6.08 22.81
N VAL A 304 -8.23 -4.82 22.46
CA VAL A 304 -8.75 -4.23 21.23
C VAL A 304 -8.20 -4.93 19.99
N ILE A 305 -6.88 -5.14 19.90
CA ILE A 305 -6.22 -5.82 18.77
C ILE A 305 -6.79 -7.23 18.59
N ARG A 306 -6.93 -8.00 19.68
CA ARG A 306 -7.50 -9.36 19.62
C ARG A 306 -8.95 -9.37 19.18
N THR A 307 -9.72 -8.37 19.58
CA THR A 307 -11.13 -8.24 19.20
C THR A 307 -11.25 -7.87 17.72
N VAL A 308 -10.49 -6.86 17.26
CA VAL A 308 -10.47 -6.38 15.88
C VAL A 308 -9.99 -7.44 14.89
N ALA A 309 -9.12 -8.36 15.32
CA ALA A 309 -8.63 -9.46 14.49
C ALA A 309 -9.77 -10.31 13.86
N PHE A 310 -10.90 -10.48 14.55
CA PHE A 310 -12.05 -11.24 14.02
C PHE A 310 -12.70 -10.60 12.79
N ALA A 311 -12.44 -9.32 12.52
CA ALA A 311 -12.93 -8.64 11.33
C ALA A 311 -12.17 -9.03 10.05
N MET A 312 -10.92 -9.51 10.17
CA MET A 312 -9.99 -9.70 9.05
C MET A 312 -10.47 -10.65 7.93
N PRO A 313 -11.12 -11.79 8.20
CA PRO A 313 -11.67 -12.65 7.15
C PRO A 313 -12.70 -11.92 6.26
N PHE A 314 -13.55 -11.10 6.87
CA PHE A 314 -14.58 -10.35 6.15
C PHE A 314 -14.00 -9.17 5.40
N VAL A 315 -12.97 -8.51 5.95
CA VAL A 315 -12.22 -7.46 5.25
C VAL A 315 -11.61 -8.01 3.95
N ALA A 316 -10.94 -9.17 4.02
CA ALA A 316 -10.35 -9.81 2.83
C ALA A 316 -11.40 -10.16 1.76
N LEU A 317 -12.56 -10.69 2.17
CA LEU A 317 -13.66 -10.97 1.25
C LEU A 317 -14.24 -9.70 0.62
N LEU A 318 -14.44 -8.63 1.40
CA LEU A 318 -14.97 -7.37 0.90
C LEU A 318 -14.04 -6.70 -0.11
N TYR A 319 -12.72 -6.80 0.06
CA TYR A 319 -11.75 -6.36 -0.94
C TYR A 319 -11.94 -7.11 -2.26
N LEU A 320 -11.95 -8.44 -2.21
CA LEU A 320 -12.13 -9.29 -3.40
C LEU A 320 -13.45 -8.98 -4.15
N PHE A 321 -14.57 -8.86 -3.43
CA PHE A 321 -15.86 -8.58 -4.07
C PHE A 321 -15.98 -7.14 -4.59
N THR A 322 -15.46 -6.14 -3.86
CA THR A 322 -15.44 -4.75 -4.34
C THR A 322 -14.72 -4.65 -5.68
N MET A 323 -13.54 -5.27 -5.76
CA MET A 323 -12.74 -5.33 -6.98
C MET A 323 -13.49 -6.04 -8.12
N TYR A 324 -14.14 -7.17 -7.84
CA TYR A 324 -14.95 -7.88 -8.83
C TYR A 324 -16.05 -7.00 -9.46
N TYR A 325 -16.84 -6.31 -8.64
CA TYR A 325 -17.90 -5.43 -9.16
C TYR A 325 -17.34 -4.20 -9.87
N GLN A 326 -16.16 -3.72 -9.47
CA GLN A 326 -15.48 -2.62 -10.14
C GLN A 326 -15.05 -3.00 -11.55
N ILE A 327 -14.37 -4.14 -11.74
CA ILE A 327 -13.91 -4.54 -13.08
C ILE A 327 -15.02 -5.02 -14.01
N ASN A 328 -16.10 -5.59 -13.44
CA ASN A 328 -17.26 -6.01 -14.22
C ASN A 328 -18.20 -4.84 -14.58
N GLY A 329 -17.79 -3.59 -14.31
CA GLY A 329 -18.54 -2.40 -14.69
C GLY A 329 -19.80 -2.13 -13.85
N TYR A 330 -20.03 -2.90 -12.78
CA TYR A 330 -21.09 -2.66 -11.81
C TYR A 330 -20.71 -1.55 -10.81
N PHE A 331 -20.28 -0.39 -11.34
CA PHE A 331 -19.72 0.71 -10.55
C PHE A 331 -20.65 1.19 -9.44
N LYS A 332 -21.97 1.25 -9.70
CA LYS A 332 -22.96 1.64 -8.68
C LYS A 332 -22.95 0.68 -7.50
N ILE A 333 -22.83 -0.61 -7.75
CA ILE A 333 -22.78 -1.64 -6.71
C ILE A 333 -21.46 -1.52 -5.94
N ALA A 334 -20.33 -1.38 -6.62
CA ALA A 334 -19.02 -1.21 -6.00
C ALA A 334 -18.96 0.05 -5.11
N ILE A 335 -19.50 1.18 -5.58
CA ILE A 335 -19.55 2.44 -4.82
C ILE A 335 -20.50 2.33 -3.64
N SER A 336 -21.70 1.74 -3.81
CA SER A 336 -22.61 1.53 -2.69
C SER A 336 -22.01 0.60 -1.63
N LEU A 337 -21.32 -0.46 -2.05
CA LEU A 337 -20.61 -1.36 -1.15
C LEU A 337 -19.52 -0.61 -0.37
N SER A 338 -18.72 0.19 -1.07
CA SER A 338 -17.63 0.98 -0.47
C SER A 338 -18.17 2.06 0.46
N PHE A 339 -19.21 2.80 0.05
CA PHE A 339 -19.89 3.79 0.88
C PHE A 339 -20.43 3.16 2.17
N CYS A 340 -21.06 1.97 2.07
CA CYS A 340 -21.54 1.24 3.24
C CYS A 340 -20.39 0.81 4.16
N LYS A 341 -19.33 0.23 3.60
CA LYS A 341 -18.23 -0.36 4.39
C LYS A 341 -17.26 0.68 4.98
N ASP A 342 -16.98 1.76 4.25
CA ASP A 342 -15.92 2.73 4.57
C ASP A 342 -16.45 4.02 5.19
N LEU A 343 -17.75 4.29 5.10
CA LEU A 343 -18.35 5.50 5.66
C LEU A 343 -19.59 5.20 6.53
N LEU A 344 -20.67 4.67 5.95
CA LEU A 344 -21.96 4.58 6.64
C LEU A 344 -21.92 3.64 7.85
N LEU A 345 -21.56 2.37 7.65
CA LEU A 345 -21.45 1.42 8.76
C LEU A 345 -20.18 1.68 9.56
N TYR A 346 -19.07 2.02 8.89
CA TYR A 346 -17.79 2.33 9.52
C TYR A 346 -17.91 3.38 10.63
N THR A 347 -18.72 4.42 10.42
CA THR A 347 -19.00 5.44 11.45
C THR A 347 -20.22 5.07 12.28
N GLY A 348 -21.29 4.60 11.64
CA GLY A 348 -22.59 4.38 12.28
C GLY A 348 -22.58 3.29 13.35
N LEU A 349 -21.97 2.12 13.09
CA LEU A 349 -21.99 1.02 14.05
C LEU A 349 -21.13 1.28 15.29
N PRO A 350 -19.88 1.79 15.19
CA PRO A 350 -19.12 2.19 16.37
C PRO A 350 -19.83 3.23 17.24
N ILE A 351 -20.43 4.27 16.63
CA ILE A 351 -21.16 5.33 17.35
C ILE A 351 -22.45 4.79 18.00
N LEU A 352 -23.13 3.88 17.32
CA LEU A 352 -24.34 3.25 17.85
C LEU A 352 -24.00 2.38 19.06
N PHE A 353 -23.00 1.51 18.94
CA PHE A 353 -22.63 0.58 20.02
C PHE A 353 -21.99 1.31 21.20
N SER A 354 -21.24 2.39 20.95
CA SER A 354 -20.66 3.20 22.03
C SER A 354 -21.70 3.89 22.89
N SER A 355 -22.87 4.21 22.32
CA SER A 355 -23.99 4.76 23.09
C SER A 355 -24.55 3.78 24.12
N PHE A 356 -24.34 2.48 23.96
CA PHE A 356 -24.83 1.44 24.89
C PHE A 356 -23.75 0.94 25.86
N ILE A 357 -22.49 0.81 25.42
CA ILE A 357 -21.41 0.12 26.17
C ILE A 357 -20.14 0.99 26.28
N GLY A 358 -20.23 2.29 26.00
CA GLY A 358 -19.11 3.23 26.07
C GLY A 358 -17.99 2.89 25.07
N VAL A 359 -16.73 3.13 25.45
CA VAL A 359 -15.55 2.92 24.58
C VAL A 359 -15.51 1.52 23.97
N ARG A 360 -15.86 0.47 24.74
CA ARG A 360 -15.88 -0.92 24.26
C ARG A 360 -16.87 -1.14 23.13
N GLY A 361 -17.95 -0.37 23.10
CA GLY A 361 -18.92 -0.37 22.01
C GLY A 361 -18.31 0.06 20.68
N VAL A 362 -17.35 1.00 20.69
CA VAL A 362 -16.64 1.41 19.46
C VAL A 362 -15.89 0.23 18.86
N TRP A 363 -15.13 -0.51 19.67
CA TRP A 363 -14.32 -1.64 19.20
C TRP A 363 -15.18 -2.78 18.65
N LEU A 364 -16.27 -3.11 19.35
CA LEU A 364 -17.24 -4.09 18.87
C LEU A 364 -17.93 -3.62 17.58
N GLY A 365 -18.22 -2.32 17.48
CA GLY A 365 -18.76 -1.72 16.27
C GLY A 365 -17.80 -1.89 15.08
N MET A 366 -16.50 -1.63 15.27
CA MET A 366 -15.49 -1.78 14.22
C MET A 366 -15.39 -3.24 13.72
N VAL A 367 -15.58 -4.23 14.59
CA VAL A 367 -15.67 -5.65 14.19
C VAL A 367 -16.98 -5.95 13.46
N ALA A 368 -18.08 -5.37 13.94
CA ALA A 368 -19.39 -5.54 13.34
C ALA A 368 -19.49 -4.92 11.94
N VAL A 369 -18.64 -3.95 11.58
CA VAL A 369 -18.67 -3.28 10.28
C VAL A 369 -18.42 -4.24 9.12
N PRO A 370 -17.25 -4.91 8.98
CA PRO A 370 -17.03 -5.81 7.85
C PRO A 370 -18.04 -6.96 7.79
N PHE A 371 -18.40 -7.52 8.95
CA PHE A 371 -19.42 -8.56 9.03
C PHE A 371 -20.80 -8.05 8.58
N GLY A 372 -21.22 -6.89 9.09
CA GLY A 372 -22.50 -6.26 8.80
C GLY A 372 -22.62 -5.83 7.35
N THR A 373 -21.56 -5.26 6.78
CA THR A 373 -21.48 -4.95 5.34
C THR A 373 -21.62 -6.22 4.51
N PHE A 374 -20.85 -7.26 4.83
CA PHE A 374 -20.88 -8.53 4.08
C PHE A 374 -22.27 -9.17 4.12
N LEU A 375 -22.91 -9.19 5.29
CA LEU A 375 -24.26 -9.72 5.48
C LEU A 375 -25.31 -8.88 4.73
N LEU A 376 -25.31 -7.57 4.93
CA LEU A 376 -26.23 -6.64 4.27
C LEU A 376 -26.16 -6.80 2.75
N PHE A 377 -24.94 -6.82 2.21
CA PHE A 377 -24.71 -6.90 0.79
C PHE A 377 -25.10 -8.27 0.21
N THR A 378 -24.80 -9.35 0.92
CA THR A 378 -25.27 -10.70 0.59
C THR A 378 -26.79 -10.76 0.50
N ILE A 379 -27.50 -10.18 1.48
CA ILE A 379 -28.96 -10.13 1.49
C ILE A 379 -29.50 -9.30 0.33
N VAL A 380 -28.99 -8.07 0.15
CA VAL A 380 -29.46 -7.14 -0.90
C VAL A 380 -29.26 -7.73 -2.28
N LEU A 381 -28.09 -8.31 -2.57
CA LEU A 381 -27.83 -8.91 -3.87
C LEU A 381 -28.66 -10.17 -4.09
N ARG A 382 -28.86 -11.01 -3.07
CA ARG A 382 -29.69 -12.21 -3.20
C ARG A 382 -31.17 -11.88 -3.47
N ILE A 383 -31.68 -10.79 -2.89
CA ILE A 383 -33.04 -10.31 -3.15
C ILE A 383 -33.15 -9.69 -4.54
N ARG A 384 -32.18 -8.87 -4.94
CA ARG A 384 -32.23 -8.11 -6.19
C ARG A 384 -31.84 -8.94 -7.42
N TYR A 385 -30.99 -9.94 -7.24
CA TYR A 385 -30.40 -10.77 -8.31
C TYR A 385 -30.35 -12.26 -7.89
N PRO A 386 -31.50 -12.89 -7.63
CA PRO A 386 -31.55 -14.26 -7.08
C PRO A 386 -30.88 -15.30 -7.99
N GLU A 387 -31.04 -15.18 -9.31
CA GLU A 387 -30.57 -16.16 -10.29
C GLU A 387 -29.07 -16.06 -10.62
N THR A 388 -28.47 -14.90 -10.37
CA THR A 388 -27.08 -14.62 -10.78
C THR A 388 -26.15 -14.36 -9.59
N PHE A 389 -26.66 -14.43 -8.36
CA PHE A 389 -25.89 -14.27 -7.12
C PHE A 389 -24.80 -15.37 -6.97
N PRO A 390 -23.60 -15.06 -6.45
CA PRO A 390 -23.09 -13.74 -6.04
C PRO A 390 -22.42 -12.94 -7.17
N LEU A 391 -22.04 -13.59 -8.27
CA LEU A 391 -21.16 -12.99 -9.27
C LEU A 391 -21.92 -12.17 -10.35
N LEU A 392 -23.24 -12.10 -10.31
CA LEU A 392 -24.07 -11.40 -11.30
C LEU A 392 -23.78 -11.82 -12.75
N VAL A 393 -23.31 -13.06 -12.92
CA VAL A 393 -22.99 -13.64 -14.23
C VAL A 393 -24.28 -14.04 -14.93
N SER A 394 -24.44 -13.60 -16.18
CA SER A 394 -25.51 -14.10 -17.05
C SER A 394 -25.13 -15.47 -17.60
N ASN A 395 -26.06 -16.43 -17.53
CA ASN A 395 -25.85 -17.80 -18.00
C ASN A 395 -25.79 -17.81 -19.53
N LYS A 396 -24.57 -17.69 -20.08
CA LYS A 396 -24.30 -17.87 -21.51
C LYS A 396 -23.91 -19.32 -21.77
N ASP A 397 -24.24 -19.83 -22.96
CA ASP A 397 -23.85 -21.18 -23.37
C ASP A 397 -22.34 -21.22 -23.67
N ILE A 398 -21.57 -21.39 -22.60
CA ILE A 398 -20.11 -21.42 -22.56
C ILE A 398 -19.71 -22.66 -21.76
N VAL A 399 -18.80 -23.44 -22.31
CA VAL A 399 -18.25 -24.63 -21.65
C VAL A 399 -16.73 -24.58 -21.73
N SER A 400 -16.06 -24.88 -20.61
CA SER A 400 -14.60 -24.89 -20.56
C SER A 400 -14.07 -26.17 -19.90
N GLN A 401 -13.04 -26.76 -20.53
CA GLN A 401 -12.38 -27.99 -20.08
C GLN A 401 -10.89 -27.72 -19.88
N ASP A 402 -10.38 -28.10 -18.71
CA ASP A 402 -8.97 -27.96 -18.33
C ASP A 402 -8.31 -29.35 -18.35
N GLU A 403 -7.19 -29.50 -19.06
CA GLU A 403 -6.46 -30.77 -19.18
C GLU A 403 -4.95 -30.56 -19.13
N VAL A 404 -4.23 -31.56 -18.62
CA VAL A 404 -2.77 -31.62 -18.79
C VAL A 404 -2.50 -32.20 -20.17
N LEU A 405 -1.88 -31.42 -21.06
CA LEU A 405 -1.66 -31.83 -22.45
C LEU A 405 -0.64 -32.96 -22.55
N ASN A 406 -1.11 -34.06 -23.11
CA ASN A 406 -0.33 -35.15 -23.68
C ASN A 406 -1.10 -35.68 -24.89
N ILE A 407 -0.49 -36.53 -25.71
CA ILE A 407 -1.11 -37.04 -26.96
C ILE A 407 -2.51 -37.62 -26.69
N CYS A 408 -2.67 -38.43 -25.63
CA CYS A 408 -3.96 -39.02 -25.27
C CYS A 408 -5.00 -37.98 -24.83
N ASN A 409 -4.58 -36.98 -24.07
CA ASN A 409 -5.45 -35.94 -23.55
C ASN A 409 -5.84 -34.93 -24.64
N VAL A 410 -5.00 -34.70 -25.66
CA VAL A 410 -5.39 -33.95 -26.85
C VAL A 410 -6.55 -34.64 -27.58
N ILE A 411 -6.47 -35.96 -27.73
CA ILE A 411 -7.56 -36.76 -28.32
C ILE A 411 -8.84 -36.65 -27.48
N LYS A 412 -8.73 -36.73 -26.15
CA LYS A 412 -9.90 -36.53 -25.25
C LYS A 412 -10.50 -35.13 -25.39
N LEU A 413 -9.65 -34.10 -25.46
CA LEU A 413 -10.07 -32.71 -25.59
C LEU A 413 -10.81 -32.49 -26.92
N ARG A 414 -10.30 -33.11 -28.00
CA ARG A 414 -10.97 -33.16 -29.31
C ARG A 414 -12.33 -33.85 -29.23
N ASP A 415 -12.38 -35.08 -28.72
CA ASP A 415 -13.61 -35.87 -28.65
C ASP A 415 -14.67 -35.17 -27.79
N TRP A 416 -14.24 -34.51 -26.71
CA TRP A 416 -15.10 -33.67 -25.89
C TRP A 416 -15.65 -32.47 -26.68
N ALA A 417 -14.79 -31.74 -27.39
CA ALA A 417 -15.21 -30.60 -28.19
C ALA A 417 -16.18 -31.02 -29.30
N GLU A 418 -15.88 -32.10 -30.02
CA GLU A 418 -16.78 -32.66 -31.03
C GLU A 418 -18.13 -33.03 -30.44
N GLY A 419 -18.15 -33.68 -29.27
CA GLY A 419 -19.37 -34.02 -28.54
C GLY A 419 -20.20 -32.79 -28.18
N GLU A 420 -19.59 -31.71 -27.72
CA GLU A 420 -20.29 -30.46 -27.38
C GLU A 420 -20.91 -29.76 -28.61
N PHE A 421 -20.23 -29.78 -29.76
CA PHE A 421 -20.79 -29.28 -31.02
C PHE A 421 -21.88 -30.21 -31.59
N GLN A 422 -21.73 -31.54 -31.47
CA GLN A 422 -22.75 -32.50 -31.92
C GLN A 422 -24.06 -32.38 -31.13
N LYS A 423 -23.97 -32.28 -29.79
CA LYS A 423 -25.13 -32.11 -28.91
C LYS A 423 -25.97 -30.87 -29.26
N ARG A 424 -25.33 -29.83 -29.81
CA ARG A 424 -25.96 -28.56 -30.22
C ARG A 424 -26.40 -28.53 -31.68
N GLY A 425 -26.30 -29.65 -32.41
CA GLY A 425 -26.87 -29.80 -33.75
C GLY A 425 -26.03 -29.25 -34.90
N PHE A 426 -24.73 -29.01 -34.69
CA PHE A 426 -23.83 -28.57 -35.78
C PHE A 426 -23.60 -29.69 -36.81
N SER A 427 -23.44 -29.32 -38.09
CA SER A 427 -23.23 -30.29 -39.17
C SER A 427 -21.96 -31.13 -38.96
N SER A 428 -21.95 -32.40 -39.40
CA SER A 428 -20.79 -33.29 -39.23
C SER A 428 -19.50 -32.72 -39.85
N ARG A 429 -19.60 -31.99 -40.97
CA ARG A 429 -18.45 -31.30 -41.58
C ARG A 429 -17.89 -30.21 -40.67
N TYR A 430 -18.74 -29.48 -39.95
CA TYR A 430 -18.32 -28.45 -39.00
C TYR A 430 -17.64 -29.07 -37.78
N VAL A 431 -18.26 -30.10 -37.21
CA VAL A 431 -17.72 -30.85 -36.07
C VAL A 431 -16.33 -31.40 -36.40
N MET A 432 -16.15 -32.03 -37.56
CA MET A 432 -14.86 -32.58 -38.00
C MET A 432 -13.80 -31.48 -38.18
N LYS A 433 -14.17 -30.30 -38.69
CA LYS A 433 -13.24 -29.15 -38.77
C LYS A 433 -12.79 -28.68 -37.38
N VAL A 434 -13.72 -28.58 -36.43
CA VAL A 434 -13.42 -28.23 -35.04
C VAL A 434 -12.49 -29.27 -34.41
N GLY A 435 -12.78 -30.56 -34.60
CA GLY A 435 -11.95 -31.64 -34.08
C GLY A 435 -10.52 -31.58 -34.61
N LEU A 436 -10.35 -31.48 -35.93
CA LEU A 436 -9.03 -31.33 -36.56
C LEU A 436 -8.28 -30.10 -36.04
N LEU A 437 -8.98 -28.97 -35.87
CA LEU A 437 -8.37 -27.74 -35.37
C LEU A 437 -7.86 -27.92 -33.93
N VAL A 438 -8.70 -28.45 -33.03
CA VAL A 438 -8.32 -28.72 -31.63
C VAL A 438 -7.15 -29.71 -31.55
N GLU A 439 -7.18 -30.77 -32.37
CA GLU A 439 -6.14 -31.80 -32.39
C GLU A 439 -4.79 -31.25 -32.87
N GLU A 440 -4.75 -30.56 -34.01
CA GLU A 440 -3.50 -30.05 -34.57
C GLU A 440 -2.87 -28.97 -33.69
N ILE A 441 -3.69 -28.11 -33.07
CA ILE A 441 -3.18 -27.12 -32.10
C ILE A 441 -2.63 -27.82 -30.86
N GLY A 442 -3.41 -28.72 -30.25
CA GLY A 442 -2.99 -29.44 -29.05
C GLY A 442 -1.70 -30.22 -29.29
N MET A 443 -1.59 -30.87 -30.45
CA MET A 443 -0.38 -31.60 -30.84
C MET A 443 0.82 -30.66 -31.09
N SER A 444 0.60 -29.49 -31.69
CA SER A 444 1.65 -28.46 -31.87
C SER A 444 2.19 -27.96 -30.53
N VAL A 445 1.30 -27.72 -29.55
CA VAL A 445 1.69 -27.34 -28.19
C VAL A 445 2.51 -28.45 -27.52
N VAL A 446 2.08 -29.73 -27.64
CA VAL A 446 2.81 -30.88 -27.08
C VAL A 446 4.20 -31.04 -27.71
N GLU A 447 4.33 -30.92 -29.03
CA GLU A 447 5.60 -31.07 -29.74
C GLU A 447 6.62 -30.01 -29.37
N LYS A 448 6.17 -28.77 -29.15
CA LYS A 448 7.08 -27.67 -28.77
C LYS A 448 7.52 -27.73 -27.32
N ASN A 449 6.90 -28.59 -26.50
CA ASN A 449 7.07 -28.63 -25.05
C ASN A 449 7.35 -30.07 -24.54
N LEU A 450 8.04 -30.86 -25.36
CA LEU A 450 8.38 -32.24 -25.04
C LEU A 450 9.05 -32.36 -23.67
N GLY A 451 8.51 -33.25 -22.83
CA GLY A 451 9.04 -33.53 -21.49
C GLY A 451 8.55 -32.61 -20.38
N THR A 452 7.63 -31.67 -20.65
CA THR A 452 7.01 -30.82 -19.64
C THR A 452 5.51 -31.08 -19.52
N ASN A 453 4.98 -31.00 -18.29
CA ASN A 453 3.53 -31.08 -18.05
C ASN A 453 2.93 -29.69 -18.30
N ILE A 454 2.22 -29.54 -19.41
CA ILE A 454 1.56 -28.30 -19.80
C ILE A 454 0.10 -28.39 -19.40
N LEU A 455 -0.42 -27.37 -18.75
CA LEU A 455 -1.86 -27.19 -18.56
C LEU A 455 -2.41 -26.41 -19.74
N ALA A 456 -3.49 -26.93 -20.32
CA ALA A 456 -4.28 -26.20 -21.30
C ALA A 456 -5.75 -26.13 -20.93
N GLU A 457 -6.35 -25.00 -21.26
CA GLU A 457 -7.77 -24.74 -21.12
C GLU A 457 -8.37 -24.57 -22.53
N LEU A 458 -9.40 -25.35 -22.83
CA LEU A 458 -10.23 -25.17 -24.03
C LEU A 458 -11.60 -24.63 -23.63
N THR A 459 -11.93 -23.44 -24.11
CA THR A 459 -13.23 -22.81 -23.94
C THR A 459 -13.98 -22.74 -25.26
N LEU A 460 -15.23 -23.22 -25.26
CA LEU A 460 -16.15 -23.17 -26.39
C LEU A 460 -17.29 -22.19 -26.06
N PHE A 461 -17.59 -21.30 -27.00
CA PHE A 461 -18.67 -20.33 -26.90
C PHE A 461 -19.71 -20.65 -27.98
N PHE A 462 -20.98 -20.68 -27.58
CA PHE A 462 -22.10 -20.96 -28.47
C PHE A 462 -23.13 -19.80 -28.53
N ASP A 463 -22.91 -18.74 -27.75
CA ASP A 463 -23.74 -17.53 -27.78
C ASP A 463 -23.40 -16.66 -29.01
N GLY A 464 -24.13 -16.86 -30.11
CA GLY A 464 -23.91 -16.19 -31.38
C GLY A 464 -23.07 -17.00 -32.37
N GLU A 465 -22.05 -16.38 -32.97
CA GLU A 465 -21.09 -17.11 -33.81
C GLU A 465 -20.19 -17.98 -32.92
N PRO A 466 -20.04 -19.29 -33.20
CA PRO A 466 -19.22 -20.14 -32.36
C PRO A 466 -17.77 -19.67 -32.32
N LYS A 467 -17.21 -19.65 -31.12
CA LYS A 467 -15.83 -19.23 -30.86
C LYS A 467 -15.14 -20.29 -30.03
N ILE A 468 -13.87 -20.52 -30.33
CA ILE A 468 -13.02 -21.48 -29.63
C ILE A 468 -11.81 -20.71 -29.10
N ILE A 469 -11.48 -20.89 -27.83
CA ILE A 469 -10.29 -20.31 -27.21
C ILE A 469 -9.50 -21.45 -26.58
N LEU A 470 -8.28 -21.66 -27.04
CA LEU A 470 -7.32 -22.57 -26.42
C LEU A 470 -6.22 -21.76 -25.76
N ARG A 471 -5.94 -22.04 -24.49
CA ARG A 471 -4.85 -21.44 -23.71
C ARG A 471 -3.92 -22.52 -23.20
N ASP A 472 -2.63 -22.23 -23.15
CA ASP A 472 -1.65 -23.12 -22.52
C ASP A 472 -0.57 -22.35 -21.74
N ASN A 473 0.13 -23.04 -20.84
CA ASN A 473 1.23 -22.48 -20.07
C ASN A 473 2.63 -22.95 -20.54
N GLY A 474 2.75 -23.38 -21.80
CA GLY A 474 4.00 -23.87 -22.39
C GLY A 474 4.97 -22.76 -22.80
N ILE A 475 5.97 -23.11 -23.60
CA ILE A 475 6.92 -22.17 -24.21
C ILE A 475 6.17 -21.24 -25.15
N HIS A 476 6.47 -19.95 -25.07
CA HIS A 476 5.89 -18.92 -25.92
C HIS A 476 6.24 -19.13 -27.41
N PHE A 477 5.23 -19.41 -28.24
CA PHE A 477 5.36 -19.38 -29.69
C PHE A 477 4.12 -18.76 -30.35
N ASP A 478 4.34 -18.05 -31.45
CA ASP A 478 3.28 -17.46 -32.26
C ASP A 478 2.96 -18.39 -33.45
N MET A 479 1.74 -18.91 -33.50
CA MET A 479 1.29 -19.80 -34.59
C MET A 479 0.99 -19.06 -35.91
N THR A 480 1.03 -17.72 -35.89
CA THR A 480 0.75 -16.88 -37.07
C THR A 480 2.02 -16.33 -37.74
N GLN A 481 3.22 -16.72 -37.29
CA GLN A 481 4.48 -16.29 -37.91
C GLN A 481 4.89 -17.21 -39.06
N ASP A 482 5.42 -16.62 -40.13
CA ASP A 482 5.81 -17.25 -41.42
C ASP A 482 6.94 -18.32 -41.34
N ASN A 483 7.37 -18.74 -40.14
CA ASN A 483 8.36 -19.82 -39.98
C ASN A 483 7.68 -21.19 -40.09
N LEU A 484 7.23 -21.50 -41.30
CA LEU A 484 6.61 -22.77 -41.69
C LEU A 484 7.66 -23.88 -41.75
N SER A 485 7.91 -24.54 -40.62
CA SER A 485 8.91 -25.62 -40.51
C SER A 485 8.33 -27.01 -40.72
N SER A 486 7.04 -27.19 -40.44
CA SER A 486 6.35 -28.49 -40.52
C SER A 486 5.07 -28.42 -41.35
N PHE A 487 4.61 -29.58 -41.86
CA PHE A 487 3.33 -29.70 -42.55
C PHE A 487 2.15 -29.25 -41.68
N ARG A 488 2.24 -29.50 -40.37
CA ARG A 488 1.25 -29.05 -39.39
C ARG A 488 1.19 -27.53 -39.30
N ASP A 489 2.35 -26.86 -39.23
CA ASP A 489 2.39 -25.39 -39.22
C ASP A 489 1.72 -24.82 -40.49
N TYR A 490 1.94 -25.46 -41.64
CA TYR A 490 1.29 -25.09 -42.90
C TYR A 490 -0.23 -25.30 -42.88
N PHE A 491 -0.69 -26.43 -42.34
CA PHE A 491 -2.11 -26.71 -42.20
C PHE A 491 -2.81 -25.71 -41.26
N LEU A 492 -2.21 -25.44 -40.10
CA LEU A 492 -2.71 -24.45 -39.14
C LEU A 492 -2.71 -23.04 -39.75
N TYR A 493 -1.64 -22.67 -40.44
CA TYR A 493 -1.57 -21.39 -41.15
C TYR A 493 -2.67 -21.29 -42.22
N SER A 494 -2.89 -22.33 -43.02
CA SER A 494 -3.95 -22.34 -44.03
C SER A 494 -5.34 -22.17 -43.42
N LEU A 495 -5.63 -22.83 -42.30
CA LEU A 495 -6.88 -22.67 -41.55
C LEU A 495 -7.04 -21.25 -41.00
N LEU A 496 -5.98 -20.70 -40.41
CA LEU A 496 -5.96 -19.36 -39.84
C LEU A 496 -6.14 -18.26 -40.90
N THR A 497 -5.57 -18.46 -42.09
CA THR A 497 -5.61 -17.49 -43.19
C THR A 497 -6.97 -17.49 -43.90
N GLU A 498 -7.63 -18.65 -44.01
CA GLU A 498 -9.02 -18.74 -44.53
C GLU A 498 -10.03 -18.01 -43.63
N GLU A 499 -9.80 -17.96 -42.32
CA GLU A 499 -10.70 -17.33 -41.35
C GLU A 499 -10.56 -15.81 -41.23
N ASN A 500 -9.65 -15.18 -41.98
CA ASN A 500 -9.47 -13.72 -42.02
C ASN A 500 -9.31 -13.10 -40.61
N ILE A 501 -8.68 -13.83 -39.68
CA ILE A 501 -8.37 -13.37 -38.32
C ILE A 501 -7.15 -12.44 -38.42
N GLY A 502 -7.35 -11.25 -38.98
CA GLY A 502 -6.36 -10.19 -38.89
C GLY A 502 -6.02 -9.91 -37.42
N LYS A 503 -4.76 -9.62 -37.12
CA LYS A 503 -4.24 -9.19 -35.80
C LYS A 503 -4.80 -7.81 -35.35
N ASN A 504 -6.05 -7.48 -35.68
CA ASN A 504 -6.59 -6.12 -35.64
C ASN A 504 -7.64 -5.86 -34.54
N PHE A 505 -7.84 -6.77 -33.58
CA PHE A 505 -8.74 -6.51 -32.46
C PHE A 505 -8.12 -6.87 -31.11
N LEU A 506 -8.50 -6.09 -30.09
CA LEU A 506 -8.12 -6.14 -28.67
C LEU A 506 -8.19 -7.53 -27.99
N GLU A 507 -8.70 -8.54 -28.67
CA GLU A 507 -8.61 -9.95 -28.30
C GLU A 507 -7.26 -10.53 -28.77
N THR A 508 -6.13 -9.92 -28.39
CA THR A 508 -4.80 -10.29 -28.89
C THR A 508 -4.51 -11.77 -28.63
N GLN A 509 -4.13 -12.52 -29.67
CA GLN A 509 -3.34 -13.73 -29.47
C GLN A 509 -2.14 -13.33 -28.63
N ASN A 510 -2.13 -13.78 -27.38
CA ASN A 510 -0.94 -13.72 -26.55
C ASN A 510 -0.14 -14.98 -26.85
N TYR A 511 1.16 -15.00 -26.56
CA TYR A 511 1.92 -16.24 -26.65
C TYR A 511 1.19 -17.30 -25.80
N ASN A 512 0.79 -18.43 -26.41
CA ASN A 512 -0.01 -19.52 -25.82
C ASN A 512 -1.51 -19.24 -25.62
N ARG A 513 -2.08 -18.29 -26.37
CA ARG A 513 -3.53 -18.04 -26.40
C ARG A 513 -4.01 -17.95 -27.84
N HIS A 514 -4.86 -18.89 -28.22
CA HIS A 514 -5.30 -19.09 -29.59
C HIS A 514 -6.82 -19.00 -29.68
N ILE A 515 -7.31 -18.00 -30.41
CA ILE A 515 -8.74 -17.77 -30.64
C ILE A 515 -9.06 -18.13 -32.08
N PHE A 516 -10.15 -18.88 -32.26
CA PHE A 516 -10.67 -19.30 -33.56
C PHE A 516 -12.16 -19.02 -33.63
N ARG A 517 -12.61 -18.63 -34.81
CA ARG A 517 -14.02 -18.47 -35.13
C ARG A 517 -14.25 -19.30 -36.38
N PRO A 518 -14.71 -20.56 -36.25
CA PRO A 518 -14.88 -21.40 -37.41
C PRO A 518 -16.03 -20.83 -38.25
N VAL A 519 -15.69 -20.01 -39.24
CA VAL A 519 -16.65 -19.43 -40.18
C VAL A 519 -16.94 -20.49 -41.24
N LEU A 520 -18.19 -20.93 -41.33
CA LEU A 520 -18.70 -21.46 -42.59
C LEU A 520 -19.62 -20.41 -43.19
N LYS A 521 -19.28 -19.97 -44.41
CA LYS A 521 -20.28 -19.45 -45.34
C LYS A 521 -21.37 -20.51 -45.50
N ASN A 522 -22.45 -20.40 -44.73
CA ASN A 522 -23.73 -20.96 -45.11
C ASN A 522 -24.60 -19.83 -45.65
N LYS A 523 -24.29 -19.44 -46.90
CA LYS A 523 -25.32 -19.08 -47.88
C LYS A 523 -25.01 -19.84 -49.16
N GLY A 524 -25.12 -21.17 -49.08
CA GLY A 524 -25.55 -21.97 -50.22
C GLY A 524 -27.07 -21.89 -50.27
N GLY A 525 -27.56 -20.81 -50.86
CA GLY A 525 -28.89 -20.62 -51.39
C GLY A 525 -28.72 -19.96 -52.75
#